data_AF-A0A4U0N050-F1
#
_entry.id   AF-A0A4U0N050-F1
#
_cell.length_a   1.000
_cell.length_b   1.000
_cell.length_c   1.000
_cell.angle_alpha   90.00
_cell.angle_beta   90.00
_cell.angle_gamma   90.00
#
_symmetry.space_group_name_H-M   'P 1'
#
loop_
_entity.id
_entity.type
_entity.pdbx_description
1 polymer ?
#
loop_
_entity_poly.entity_id
_entity_poly.type
_entity_poly.pdbx_seq_one_letter_code
_entity_poly.pdbx_strand_id
1 'polypeptide(L)'
;MDSLHFLVGREQELRDLIQSSQRRDSVRAACRDVDVSLYHPEDGERPAEGLLAVCVGCRGRLECLALALRAEDPEARHGWYGGLGPADRDRIAAMLRLAKTATSLPDRALMAIRLGRDGWRINDVAQVLGCSRRTVQRYLRSVR
;
A
#
# COMPACT_ATOMS: atom_id res chain seq x y z
N MET A 1 -6.66 12.32 -12.32
CA MET A 1 -5.34 11.93 -12.85
C MET A 1 -4.89 10.67 -12.15
N ASP A 2 -4.46 9.66 -12.90
CA ASP A 2 -4.00 8.38 -12.35
C ASP A 2 -2.74 8.62 -11.51
N SER A 3 -2.80 8.34 -10.20
CA SER A 3 -1.68 8.60 -9.28
C SER A 3 -0.44 7.77 -9.61
N LEU A 4 -0.61 6.71 -10.41
CA LEU A 4 0.48 5.88 -10.94
C LEU A 4 1.30 6.57 -12.04
N HIS A 5 0.76 7.58 -12.72
CA HIS A 5 1.51 8.32 -13.76
C HIS A 5 2.76 8.99 -13.19
N PHE A 6 2.78 9.29 -11.89
CA PHE A 6 3.96 9.80 -11.18
C PHE A 6 5.19 8.89 -11.27
N LEU A 7 4.99 7.59 -11.46
CA LEU A 7 6.09 6.61 -11.48
C LEU A 7 6.66 6.34 -12.87
N VAL A 8 5.98 6.78 -13.93
CA VAL A 8 6.43 6.54 -15.30
C VAL A 8 7.82 7.13 -15.49
N GLY A 9 8.80 6.28 -15.81
CA GLY A 9 10.21 6.65 -16.00
C GLY A 9 11.02 6.78 -14.70
N ARG A 10 10.42 6.50 -13.53
CA ARG A 10 11.06 6.56 -12.20
C ARG A 10 11.12 5.21 -11.50
N GLU A 11 10.80 4.13 -12.21
CA GLU A 11 10.68 2.78 -11.65
C GLU A 11 12.02 2.26 -11.11
N GLN A 12 13.11 2.52 -11.83
CA GLN A 12 14.45 2.12 -11.39
C GLN A 12 14.91 2.95 -10.19
N GLU A 13 14.69 4.27 -10.21
CA GLU A 13 14.99 5.16 -9.09
C GLU A 13 14.28 4.69 -7.81
N LEU A 14 12.99 4.33 -7.91
CA LEU A 14 12.23 3.78 -6.79
C LEU A 14 12.82 2.45 -6.29
N ARG A 15 13.21 1.54 -7.19
CA ARG A 15 13.84 0.27 -6.82
C ARG A 15 15.14 0.50 -6.04
N ASP A 16 15.98 1.41 -6.53
CA ASP A 16 17.25 1.74 -5.89
C ASP A 16 17.02 2.35 -4.49
N LEU A 17 16.01 3.22 -4.35
CA LEU A 17 15.63 3.79 -3.05
C LEU A 17 15.14 2.73 -2.06
N ILE A 18 14.35 1.75 -2.53
CA ILE A 18 13.87 0.64 -1.70
C ILE A 18 15.05 -0.20 -1.20
N GLN A 19 16.00 -0.51 -2.07
CA GLN A 19 17.16 -1.36 -1.77
C GLN A 19 18.26 -0.63 -0.98
N SER A 20 18.30 0.70 -1.02
CA SER A 20 19.32 1.47 -0.32
C SER A 20 19.23 1.35 1.21
N SER A 21 20.35 0.99 1.84
CA SER A 21 20.52 0.96 3.30
C SER A 21 20.95 2.32 3.88
N GLN A 22 21.39 3.24 3.02
CA GLN A 22 21.82 4.57 3.44
C GLN A 22 20.63 5.41 3.86
N ARG A 23 20.71 6.00 5.06
CA ARG A 23 19.82 7.11 5.46
C ARG A 23 20.16 8.29 4.56
N ARG A 24 19.39 8.53 3.50
CA ARG A 24 19.47 9.79 2.75
C ARG A 24 19.01 10.90 3.68
N ASP A 25 19.65 12.07 3.59
CA ASP A 25 19.18 13.29 4.23
C ASP A 25 17.70 13.45 3.90
N SER A 26 16.86 13.40 4.94
CA SER A 26 15.42 13.38 4.77
C SER A 26 15.00 14.70 4.16
N VAL A 27 14.65 14.70 2.87
CA VAL A 27 13.93 15.81 2.27
C VAL A 27 12.74 16.13 3.18
N ARG A 28 12.69 17.37 3.67
CA ARG A 28 11.70 17.79 4.66
C ARG A 28 10.30 17.54 4.09
N ALA A 29 9.56 16.61 4.70
CA ALA A 29 8.25 16.21 4.22
C ALA A 29 7.28 17.40 4.27
N ALA A 30 6.56 17.64 3.17
CA ALA A 30 5.60 18.74 3.07
C ALA A 30 4.45 18.60 4.09
N CYS A 31 4.10 17.37 4.47
CA CYS A 31 3.06 17.07 5.46
C CYS A 31 3.50 17.17 6.92
N ARG A 32 4.75 17.57 7.22
CA ARG A 32 5.31 17.51 8.59
C ARG A 32 4.53 18.30 9.65
N ASP A 33 3.84 19.37 9.24
CA ASP A 33 3.09 20.27 10.14
C ASP A 33 1.58 20.00 10.05
N VAL A 34 1.18 18.93 9.36
CA VAL A 34 -0.21 18.49 9.21
C VAL A 34 -0.44 17.34 10.20
N ASP A 35 -1.65 17.22 10.72
CA ASP A 35 -2.05 16.03 11.48
C ASP A 35 -1.94 14.79 10.58
N VAL A 36 -0.98 13.92 10.92
CA VAL A 36 -0.67 12.72 10.13
C VAL A 36 -1.79 11.68 10.16
N SER A 37 -2.66 11.71 11.17
CA SER A 37 -3.82 10.80 11.25
C SER A 37 -4.76 10.96 10.05
N LEU A 38 -4.78 12.16 9.44
CA LEU A 38 -5.57 12.45 8.25
C LEU A 38 -5.12 11.67 7.00
N TYR A 39 -3.89 11.16 6.99
CA TYR A 39 -3.39 10.26 5.94
C TYR A 39 -3.67 8.79 6.25
N HIS A 40 -4.28 8.49 7.39
CA HIS A 40 -4.60 7.15 7.91
C HIS A 40 -6.07 7.03 8.31
N PRO A 41 -7.02 7.36 7.42
CA PRO A 41 -8.42 7.25 7.76
C PRO A 41 -8.84 5.78 7.93
N GLU A 42 -9.92 5.58 8.69
CA GLU A 42 -10.51 4.27 8.90
C GLU A 42 -11.07 3.68 7.58
N ASP A 43 -11.21 2.35 7.54
CA ASP A 43 -11.82 1.61 6.43
C ASP A 43 -11.24 1.84 5.02
N GLY A 44 -10.02 2.38 4.94
CA GLY A 44 -9.35 2.62 3.66
C GLY A 44 -9.97 3.75 2.86
N GLU A 45 -10.66 4.66 3.55
CA GLU A 45 -11.14 5.90 2.95
C GLU A 45 -9.99 6.69 2.31
N ARG A 46 -10.38 7.54 1.36
CA ARG A 46 -9.44 8.42 0.68
C ARG A 46 -9.36 9.74 1.45
N PRO A 47 -8.16 10.22 1.80
CA PRO A 47 -7.97 11.54 2.37
C PRO A 47 -8.58 12.62 1.48
N ALA A 48 -8.98 13.73 2.11
CA ALA A 48 -9.44 14.91 1.40
C ALA A 48 -8.44 15.33 0.30
N GLU A 49 -8.94 15.84 -0.82
CA GLU A 49 -8.11 16.14 -1.99
C GLU A 49 -6.95 17.11 -1.67
N GLY A 50 -7.17 18.07 -0.77
CA GLY A 50 -6.13 18.99 -0.30
C GLY A 50 -4.93 18.29 0.34
N LEU A 51 -5.16 17.20 1.10
CA LEU A 51 -4.09 16.41 1.72
C LEU A 51 -3.28 15.65 0.67
N LEU A 52 -3.94 15.12 -0.35
CA LEU A 52 -3.28 14.45 -1.46
C LEU A 52 -2.51 15.44 -2.34
N ALA A 53 -3.00 16.66 -2.51
CA ALA A 53 -2.28 17.73 -3.21
C ALA A 53 -0.94 18.07 -2.53
N VAL A 54 -0.90 18.08 -1.18
CA VAL A 54 0.36 18.22 -0.41
C VAL A 54 1.34 17.10 -0.76
N CYS A 55 0.87 15.85 -0.86
CA CYS A 55 1.74 14.75 -1.29
C CYS A 55 2.24 14.93 -2.73
N VAL A 56 1.39 15.38 -3.65
CA VAL A 56 1.75 15.56 -5.07
C VAL A 56 2.85 16.60 -5.24
N GLY A 57 2.81 17.70 -4.48
CA GLY A 57 3.83 18.75 -4.50
C GLY A 57 5.08 18.47 -3.65
N CYS A 58 5.09 17.36 -2.88
CA CYS A 58 6.18 17.06 -1.97
C CYS A 58 7.44 16.60 -2.72
N ARG A 59 8.58 17.27 -2.49
CA ARG A 59 9.87 16.87 -3.09
C ARG A 59 10.33 15.48 -2.66
N GLY A 60 10.00 15.06 -1.43
CA GLY A 60 10.33 13.74 -0.88
C GLY A 60 9.32 12.64 -1.19
N ARG A 61 8.46 12.83 -2.20
CA ARG A 61 7.34 11.93 -2.50
C ARG A 61 7.81 10.51 -2.85
N LEU A 62 8.90 10.38 -3.62
CA LEU A 62 9.39 9.07 -4.05
C LEU A 62 10.06 8.33 -2.90
N GLU A 63 10.82 9.04 -2.07
CA GLU A 63 11.47 8.50 -0.87
C GLU A 63 10.43 8.06 0.16
N CYS A 64 9.35 8.83 0.33
CA CYS A 64 8.21 8.47 1.17
C CYS A 64 7.57 7.14 0.71
N LEU A 65 7.36 6.98 -0.59
CA LEU A 65 6.84 5.73 -1.16
C LEU A 65 7.82 4.57 -0.97
N ALA A 66 9.12 4.78 -1.22
CA ALA A 66 10.15 3.76 -1.03
C ALA A 66 10.23 3.29 0.42
N LEU A 67 10.15 4.24 1.37
CA LEU A 67 10.14 3.95 2.81
C LEU A 67 8.92 3.09 3.18
N ALA A 68 7.73 3.45 2.69
CA ALA A 68 6.51 2.67 2.92
C ALA A 68 6.64 1.25 2.35
N LEU A 69 7.02 1.11 1.07
CA LEU A 69 7.17 -0.19 0.41
C LEU A 69 8.23 -1.10 1.06
N ARG A 70 9.26 -0.51 1.69
CA ARG A 70 10.30 -1.24 2.42
C ARG A 70 9.83 -1.70 3.80
N ALA A 71 9.07 -0.87 4.52
CA ALA A 71 8.75 -1.09 5.93
C ALA A 71 7.40 -1.79 6.16
N GLU A 72 6.46 -1.67 5.21
CA GLU A 72 5.11 -2.18 5.39
C GLU A 72 5.05 -3.70 5.21
N ASP A 73 4.19 -4.35 6.00
CA ASP A 73 3.71 -5.68 5.66
C ASP A 73 2.79 -5.54 4.43
N PRO A 74 3.11 -6.19 3.28
CA PRO A 74 2.24 -6.19 2.11
C PRO A 74 0.82 -6.63 2.47
N GLU A 75 0.65 -7.47 3.50
CA GLU A 75 -0.63 -7.99 3.91
C GLU A 75 -1.47 -7.03 4.77
N ALA A 76 -0.83 -6.07 5.44
CA ALA A 76 -1.45 -5.13 6.38
C ALA A 76 -1.28 -3.65 5.99
N ARG A 77 -1.03 -3.38 4.70
CA ARG A 77 -0.93 -2.00 4.17
C ARG A 77 -2.13 -1.14 4.57
N HIS A 78 -1.84 -0.04 5.26
CA HIS A 78 -2.81 0.99 5.60
C HIS A 78 -2.26 2.38 5.22
N GLY A 79 -3.11 3.40 5.35
CA GLY A 79 -2.73 4.80 5.13
C GLY A 79 -2.21 5.14 3.73
N TRP A 80 -1.86 6.41 3.57
CA TRP A 80 -1.49 7.04 2.31
C TRP A 80 -0.07 7.58 2.39
N TYR A 81 0.81 7.10 1.51
CA TYR A 81 2.22 7.47 1.48
C TYR A 81 2.60 7.92 0.08
N GLY A 82 3.29 9.06 -0.05
CA GLY A 82 3.56 9.66 -1.36
C GLY A 82 2.30 9.92 -2.18
N GLY A 83 1.15 10.13 -1.53
CA GLY A 83 -0.15 10.31 -2.17
C GLY A 83 -0.75 9.01 -2.76
N LEU A 84 -0.22 7.84 -2.39
CA LEU A 84 -0.64 6.53 -2.90
C LEU A 84 -1.25 5.70 -1.78
N GLY A 85 -2.45 5.20 -2.04
CA GLY A 85 -3.17 4.35 -1.10
C GLY A 85 -2.67 2.91 -1.15
N PRO A 86 -3.17 2.03 -0.27
CA PRO A 86 -2.73 0.64 -0.22
C PRO A 86 -2.89 -0.11 -1.56
N ALA A 87 -3.96 0.18 -2.31
CA ALA A 87 -4.23 -0.48 -3.60
C ALA A 87 -3.22 -0.09 -4.68
N ASP A 88 -2.77 1.17 -4.65
CA ASP A 88 -1.78 1.65 -5.60
C ASP A 88 -0.42 1.03 -5.27
N ARG A 89 -0.06 0.96 -3.98
CA ARG A 89 1.17 0.29 -3.52
C ARG A 89 1.17 -1.21 -3.81
N ASP A 90 0.02 -1.88 -3.75
CA ASP A 90 -0.14 -3.26 -4.22
C ASP A 90 0.24 -3.40 -5.70
N ARG A 91 -0.29 -2.52 -6.57
CA ARG A 91 0.02 -2.52 -8.01
C ARG A 91 1.50 -2.21 -8.28
N ILE A 92 2.07 -1.25 -7.56
CA ILE A 92 3.48 -0.85 -7.70
C ILE A 92 4.40 -1.98 -7.29
N ALA A 93 4.14 -2.62 -6.15
CA ALA A 93 4.94 -3.76 -5.70
C ALA A 93 4.92 -4.91 -6.73
N ALA A 94 3.76 -5.19 -7.32
CA ALA A 94 3.62 -6.18 -8.39
C ALA A 94 4.40 -5.78 -9.65
N MET A 95 4.26 -4.53 -10.11
CA MET A 95 4.96 -4.00 -11.29
C MET A 95 6.48 -4.07 -11.13
N LEU A 96 6.99 -3.70 -9.95
CA LEU A 96 8.42 -3.71 -9.65
C LEU A 96 8.97 -5.11 -9.36
N ARG A 97 8.10 -6.12 -9.25
CA ARG A 97 8.43 -7.48 -8.81
C ARG A 97 9.22 -7.46 -7.50
N LEU A 98 8.85 -6.57 -6.57
CA LEU A 98 9.40 -6.61 -5.23
C LEU A 98 9.06 -7.99 -4.68
N ALA A 99 10.08 -8.77 -4.34
CA ALA A 99 9.89 -10.12 -3.86
C ALA A 99 8.84 -10.06 -2.75
N LYS A 100 7.68 -10.70 -2.95
CA LYS A 100 7.04 -11.34 -1.82
C LYS A 100 8.15 -12.23 -1.29
N THR A 101 8.75 -11.89 -0.15
CA THR A 101 9.50 -12.89 0.62
C THR A 101 8.72 -14.18 0.46
N ALA A 102 9.35 -15.21 -0.12
CA ALA A 102 8.69 -16.41 -0.60
C ALA A 102 8.09 -17.14 0.59
N THR A 103 6.96 -16.65 1.05
CA THR A 103 6.06 -17.26 1.99
C THR A 103 4.96 -17.75 1.07
N SER A 104 4.67 -19.05 1.15
CA SER A 104 3.39 -19.59 0.71
C SER A 104 2.25 -18.61 1.00
N LEU A 105 1.19 -18.63 0.18
CA LEU A 105 -0.04 -17.91 0.55
C LEU A 105 -0.30 -18.19 2.04
N PRO A 106 -0.32 -17.16 2.91
CA PRO A 106 -0.52 -17.38 4.32
C PRO A 106 -1.80 -18.19 4.52
N ASP A 107 -1.90 -19.03 5.56
CA ASP A 107 -3.07 -19.89 5.77
C ASP A 107 -4.40 -19.11 5.69
N ARG A 108 -4.39 -17.85 6.14
CA ARG A 108 -5.51 -16.93 6.04
C ARG A 108 -5.94 -16.62 4.60
N ALA A 109 -5.01 -16.51 3.66
CA ALA A 109 -5.30 -16.28 2.25
C ALA A 109 -5.98 -17.50 1.62
N LEU A 110 -5.44 -18.70 1.88
CA LEU A 110 -6.04 -19.95 1.42
C LEU A 110 -7.44 -20.15 2.01
N MET A 111 -7.60 -19.86 3.30
CA MET A 111 -8.89 -19.91 3.98
C MET A 111 -9.90 -18.92 3.39
N ALA A 112 -9.48 -17.67 3.12
CA ALA A 112 -10.33 -16.67 2.49
C ALA A 112 -10.80 -17.10 1.10
N ILE A 113 -9.91 -17.69 0.29
CA ILE A 113 -10.24 -18.21 -1.04
C ILE A 113 -11.25 -19.35 -0.95
N ARG A 114 -11.06 -20.28 -0.01
CA ARG A 114 -11.99 -21.37 0.25
C ARG A 114 -13.38 -20.86 0.64
N LEU A 115 -13.46 -20.00 1.66
CA LEU A 115 -14.72 -19.44 2.15
C LEU A 115 -15.44 -18.63 1.07
N GLY A 116 -14.69 -17.89 0.23
CA GLY A 116 -15.27 -17.16 -0.90
C GLY A 116 -15.85 -18.09 -1.97
N ARG A 117 -15.21 -19.24 -2.26
CA ARG A 117 -15.76 -20.27 -3.16
C ARG A 117 -17.02 -20.92 -2.57
N ASP A 118 -17.07 -21.06 -1.25
CA ASP A 118 -18.22 -21.57 -0.51
C ASP A 118 -19.36 -20.54 -0.38
N GLY A 119 -19.23 -19.35 -0.99
CA GLY A 119 -20.29 -18.34 -1.08
C GLY A 119 -20.40 -17.41 0.12
N TRP A 120 -19.42 -17.42 1.04
CA TRP A 120 -19.43 -16.54 2.21
C TRP A 120 -19.31 -15.06 1.82
N ARG A 121 -19.96 -14.19 2.59
CA ARG A 121 -19.84 -12.74 2.39
C ARG A 121 -18.47 -12.27 2.90
N ILE A 122 -17.91 -11.28 2.22
CA ILE A 122 -16.57 -10.74 2.49
C ILE A 122 -16.41 -10.29 3.96
N ASN A 123 -17.46 -9.68 4.54
CA ASN A 123 -17.43 -9.22 5.94
C ASN A 123 -17.35 -10.40 6.93
N ASP A 124 -18.07 -11.49 6.66
CA ASP A 124 -18.08 -12.68 7.51
C ASP A 124 -16.71 -13.37 7.48
N VAL A 125 -16.11 -13.46 6.28
CA VAL A 125 -14.74 -13.97 6.11
C VAL A 125 -13.72 -13.09 6.85
N ALA A 126 -13.89 -11.77 6.79
CA ALA A 126 -13.00 -10.82 7.47
C ALA A 126 -13.05 -11.00 8.99
N GLN A 127 -14.26 -11.13 9.54
CA GLN A 127 -14.49 -11.39 10.95
C GLN A 127 -13.87 -12.71 11.41
N VAL A 128 -14.12 -13.81 10.68
CA VAL A 128 -13.59 -15.14 11.01
C VAL A 128 -12.06 -15.18 10.97
N LEU A 129 -11.46 -14.48 10.00
CA LEU A 129 -10.00 -14.48 9.84
C LEU A 129 -9.30 -13.42 10.70
N GLY A 130 -10.05 -12.61 11.46
CA GLY A 130 -9.51 -11.51 12.26
C GLY A 130 -8.74 -10.51 11.39
N CYS A 131 -9.23 -10.21 10.19
CA CYS A 131 -8.59 -9.29 9.26
C CYS A 131 -9.58 -8.30 8.65
N SER A 132 -9.09 -7.33 7.89
CA SER A 132 -9.97 -6.32 7.28
C SER A 132 -10.74 -6.88 6.07
N ARG A 133 -11.90 -6.31 5.77
CA ARG A 133 -12.67 -6.57 4.53
C ARG A 133 -11.80 -6.45 3.27
N ARG A 134 -10.91 -5.45 3.28
CA ARG A 134 -9.96 -5.17 2.20
C ARG A 134 -8.94 -6.30 2.02
N THR A 135 -8.44 -6.87 3.12
CA THR A 135 -7.54 -8.02 3.11
C THR A 135 -8.19 -9.22 2.42
N VAL A 136 -9.46 -9.52 2.75
CA VAL A 136 -10.23 -10.59 2.10
C VAL A 136 -10.41 -10.33 0.60
N GLN A 137 -10.81 -9.11 0.21
CA GLN A 137 -10.97 -8.73 -1.20
C GLN A 137 -9.69 -8.92 -2.01
N ARG A 138 -8.51 -8.65 -1.42
CA ARG A 138 -7.23 -8.88 -2.08
C ARG A 138 -6.95 -10.36 -2.27
N TYR A 139 -7.19 -11.19 -1.24
CA TYR A 139 -7.03 -12.65 -1.37
C TYR A 139 -7.86 -13.22 -2.51
N LEU A 140 -9.13 -12.83 -2.60
CA LEU A 140 -10.03 -13.28 -3.66
C LEU A 140 -9.61 -12.79 -5.07
N ARG A 141 -8.96 -11.63 -5.18
CA ARG A 141 -8.43 -11.12 -6.47
C ARG A 141 -7.15 -11.82 -6.91
N SER A 142 -6.39 -12.42 -5.99
CA SER A 142 -5.11 -13.06 -6.31
C SER A 142 -5.23 -14.41 -7.03
N VAL A 143 -6.45 -14.96 -7.12
CA VAL A 143 -6.78 -16.24 -7.77
C VAL A 143 -7.79 -16.08 -8.92
N ARG A 144 -8.03 -14.84 -9.36
CA ARG A 144 -8.92 -14.52 -10.49
C ARG A 144 -8.17 -14.28 -11.77
#